data_AF-A0AA87ZKW3-F1
#
_entry.id   AF-A0AA87ZKW3-F1
#
_cell.length_a   1.000
_cell.length_b   1.000
_cell.length_c   1.000
_cell.angle_alpha   90.00
_cell.angle_beta   90.00
_cell.angle_gamma   90.00
#
_symmetry.space_group_name_H-M   'P 1'
#
loop_
_entity.id
_entity.type
_entity.pdbx_description
1 polymer ?
#
loop_
_entity_poly.entity_id
_entity_poly.type
_entity_poly.pdbx_seq_one_letter_code
_entity_poly.pdbx_strand_id
1 'polypeptide(L)'
;MYPLGFRNKKDERKKKDFFLKNGAAVLEKLIRLHNGDCNLIRSYSAQQLHNATGNFRWEIHEDWNYKLYKGFHEDREISVKKFKSRKEDQLQGIANEVAIASRMSNHNNVLKLLGCCLETELPLLVYEFPVLGNLGSTIYRPIDNQLPWELRLRMVTGIANAVAYLHHGLSKMIIHRDIKPRNIFLDEGHTAKLFEFQEAIPIPEGETHVDVETIYGTYGFLAPEVAVHMRHTEKSDVYAFGVLLFEVLTGKKFNELLLWQREIFNNKSSDMRVQSYNICSQQGETREPVSSSVQPNDSSEEIIHECSDIFPQEEAKRAPLNSSDLMKGNIYGRVIEHYCEIYPQEENRAQVPEYVKLVLRCVKENPDERPNMIEVEKALRRIKTI
;
A
#
# COMPACT_ATOMS: atom_id res chain seq x y z
N MET A 1 -38.95 24.19 -18.10
CA MET A 1 -38.98 22.74 -17.81
C MET A 1 -38.51 21.98 -19.03
N TYR A 2 -37.32 21.39 -19.02
CA TYR A 2 -36.93 20.46 -20.09
C TYR A 2 -37.66 19.11 -19.90
N PRO A 3 -38.15 18.43 -20.95
CA PRO A 3 -38.96 17.22 -20.80
C PRO A 3 -38.12 16.07 -20.23
N LEU A 4 -38.67 15.32 -19.28
CA LEU A 4 -38.05 14.16 -18.61
C LEU A 4 -37.45 13.13 -19.60
N GLY A 5 -38.01 12.98 -20.80
CA GLY A 5 -37.50 12.07 -21.84
C GLY A 5 -36.18 12.49 -22.51
N PHE A 6 -35.83 13.78 -22.53
CA PHE A 6 -34.55 14.25 -23.08
C PHE A 6 -33.39 14.07 -22.08
N ARG A 7 -33.69 14.14 -20.78
CA ARG A 7 -32.71 13.99 -19.69
C ARG A 7 -32.18 12.55 -19.63
N ASN A 8 -33.09 11.57 -19.70
CA ASN A 8 -32.73 10.15 -19.75
C ASN A 8 -31.86 9.78 -20.96
N LYS A 9 -32.16 10.29 -22.17
CA LYS A 9 -31.32 10.01 -23.36
C LYS A 9 -29.91 10.60 -23.25
N LYS A 10 -29.77 11.77 -22.63
CA LYS A 10 -28.46 12.41 -22.42
C LYS A 10 -27.61 11.65 -21.40
N ASP A 11 -28.24 11.16 -20.33
CA ASP A 11 -27.55 10.40 -19.29
C ASP A 11 -27.13 9.01 -19.78
N GLU A 12 -27.97 8.33 -20.56
CA GLU A 12 -27.60 7.08 -21.24
C GLU A 12 -26.46 7.25 -22.26
N ARG A 13 -26.46 8.37 -23.01
CA ARG A 13 -25.35 8.67 -23.92
C ARG A 13 -24.04 8.86 -23.15
N LYS A 14 -24.05 9.58 -22.04
CA LYS A 14 -22.87 9.77 -21.19
C LYS A 14 -22.34 8.46 -20.61
N LYS A 15 -23.23 7.59 -20.12
CA LYS A 15 -22.84 6.25 -19.63
C LYS A 15 -22.10 5.45 -20.71
N LYS A 16 -22.61 5.49 -21.94
CA LYS A 16 -21.96 4.84 -23.09
C LYS A 16 -20.59 5.44 -23.40
N ASP A 17 -20.48 6.77 -23.38
CA ASP A 17 -19.21 7.47 -23.61
C ASP A 17 -18.17 7.08 -22.54
N PHE A 18 -18.57 7.02 -21.26
CA PHE A 18 -17.71 6.55 -20.18
C PHE A 18 -17.31 5.08 -20.34
N PHE A 19 -18.27 4.22 -20.67
CA PHE A 19 -18.01 2.80 -20.90
C PHE A 19 -16.94 2.59 -21.98
N LEU A 20 -17.03 3.33 -23.09
CA LEU A 20 -16.05 3.27 -24.17
C LEU A 20 -14.68 3.84 -23.74
N LYS A 21 -14.64 5.02 -23.11
CA LYS A 21 -13.39 5.64 -22.66
C LYS A 21 -12.66 4.75 -21.64
N ASN A 22 -13.38 4.31 -20.62
CA ASN A 22 -12.83 3.51 -19.54
C ASN A 22 -12.46 2.11 -20.01
N GLY A 23 -13.32 1.48 -20.81
CA GLY A 23 -13.05 0.17 -21.41
C GLY A 23 -11.83 0.18 -22.30
N ALA A 24 -11.63 1.24 -23.10
CA ALA A 24 -10.43 1.38 -23.92
C ALA A 24 -9.15 1.44 -23.08
N ALA A 25 -9.14 2.24 -22.00
CA ALA A 25 -7.98 2.34 -21.11
C ALA A 25 -7.66 1.00 -20.41
N VAL A 26 -8.68 0.29 -19.92
CA VAL A 26 -8.50 -1.04 -19.30
C VAL A 26 -7.96 -2.06 -20.32
N LEU A 27 -8.55 -2.09 -21.52
CA LEU A 27 -8.13 -3.01 -22.59
C LEU A 27 -6.68 -2.74 -23.01
N GLU A 28 -6.28 -1.48 -23.15
CA GLU A 28 -4.91 -1.09 -23.47
C GLU A 28 -3.92 -1.63 -22.41
N LYS A 29 -4.22 -1.46 -21.12
CA LYS A 29 -3.38 -1.97 -20.02
C LYS A 29 -3.31 -3.50 -20.01
N LEU A 30 -4.44 -4.18 -20.21
CA LEU A 30 -4.48 -5.65 -20.29
C LEU A 30 -3.61 -6.21 -21.42
N ILE A 31 -3.69 -5.62 -22.60
CA ILE A 31 -2.86 -6.00 -23.75
C ILE A 31 -1.39 -5.73 -23.45
N ARG A 32 -1.07 -4.54 -22.94
CA ARG A 32 0.33 -4.13 -22.69
C ARG A 32 1.01 -4.93 -21.59
N LEU A 33 0.30 -5.28 -20.51
CA LEU A 33 0.88 -5.95 -19.35
C LEU A 33 0.86 -7.48 -19.48
N HIS A 34 -0.20 -8.03 -20.06
CA HIS A 34 -0.47 -9.46 -20.02
C HIS A 34 -0.82 -10.06 -21.39
N ASN A 35 -0.57 -9.35 -22.49
CA ASN A 35 -0.94 -9.79 -23.84
C ASN A 35 -2.43 -10.14 -23.98
N GLY A 36 -3.28 -9.48 -23.18
CA GLY A 36 -4.72 -9.73 -23.13
C GLY A 36 -5.17 -10.83 -22.17
N ASP A 37 -4.25 -11.55 -21.52
CA ASP A 37 -4.56 -12.59 -20.54
C ASP A 37 -5.01 -11.97 -19.21
N CYS A 38 -6.17 -12.38 -18.71
CA CYS A 38 -6.70 -12.00 -17.40
C CYS A 38 -7.66 -13.05 -16.87
N ASN A 39 -7.84 -13.10 -15.55
CA ASN A 39 -8.94 -13.87 -15.00
C ASN A 39 -10.24 -13.10 -15.22
N LEU A 40 -11.31 -13.82 -15.55
CA LEU A 40 -12.61 -13.23 -15.84
C LEU A 40 -13.12 -12.43 -14.64
N ILE A 41 -13.39 -11.15 -14.88
CA ILE A 41 -14.00 -10.22 -13.92
C ILE A 41 -15.40 -9.83 -14.39
N ARG A 42 -16.31 -9.59 -13.44
CA ARG A 42 -17.71 -9.25 -13.75
C ARG A 42 -17.86 -7.79 -14.16
N SER A 43 -18.70 -7.55 -15.17
CA SER A 43 -19.21 -6.19 -15.46
C SER A 43 -20.43 -5.91 -14.60
N TYR A 44 -20.39 -4.81 -13.85
CA TYR A 44 -21.50 -4.31 -13.04
C TYR A 44 -22.07 -3.03 -13.64
N SER A 45 -23.38 -2.83 -13.51
CA SER A 45 -24.01 -1.54 -13.78
C SER A 45 -23.88 -0.60 -12.57
N ALA A 46 -23.91 0.70 -12.82
CA ALA A 46 -23.93 1.72 -11.79
C ALA A 46 -25.14 1.55 -10.87
N GLN A 47 -26.31 1.15 -11.41
CA GLN A 47 -27.51 0.89 -10.63
C GLN A 47 -27.35 -0.29 -9.67
N GLN A 48 -26.72 -1.39 -10.11
CA GLN A 48 -26.45 -2.53 -9.24
C GLN A 48 -25.55 -2.12 -8.06
N LEU A 49 -24.48 -1.36 -8.31
CA LEU A 49 -23.57 -0.94 -7.25
C LEU A 49 -24.20 0.12 -6.33
N HIS A 50 -25.04 1.00 -6.88
CA HIS A 50 -25.82 1.94 -6.09
C HIS A 50 -26.77 1.21 -5.14
N ASN A 51 -27.49 0.20 -5.62
CA ASN A 51 -28.39 -0.60 -4.78
C ASN A 51 -27.60 -1.42 -3.75
N ALA A 52 -26.52 -2.10 -4.19
CA ALA A 52 -25.73 -2.97 -3.33
C ALA A 52 -25.09 -2.22 -2.16
N THR A 53 -24.67 -0.97 -2.36
CA THR A 53 -24.02 -0.14 -1.34
C THR A 53 -24.98 0.74 -0.53
N GLY A 54 -26.29 0.66 -0.83
CA GLY A 54 -27.29 1.56 -0.24
C GLY A 54 -26.97 3.04 -0.52
N ASN A 55 -26.61 3.34 -1.77
CA ASN A 55 -26.09 4.64 -2.22
C ASN A 55 -24.79 5.05 -1.50
N PHE A 56 -23.80 4.16 -1.46
CA PHE A 56 -22.49 4.42 -0.87
C PHE A 56 -22.57 4.90 0.58
N ARG A 57 -23.46 4.29 1.39
CA ARG A 57 -23.74 4.74 2.76
C ARG A 57 -22.70 4.28 3.78
N TRP A 58 -22.16 3.08 3.62
CA TRP A 58 -21.32 2.42 4.63
C TRP A 58 -19.86 2.42 4.20
N GLU A 59 -19.16 3.49 4.51
CA GLU A 59 -17.72 3.58 4.29
C GLU A 59 -16.97 2.66 5.26
N ILE A 60 -16.01 1.90 4.73
CA ILE A 60 -15.17 0.99 5.53
C ILE A 60 -13.70 1.41 5.57
N HIS A 61 -13.27 2.26 4.62
CA HIS A 61 -11.90 2.73 4.52
C HIS A 61 -11.84 3.96 3.61
N GLU A 62 -11.09 4.97 4.02
CA GLU A 62 -10.85 6.19 3.26
C GLU A 62 -9.36 6.42 3.08
N ASP A 63 -8.93 6.53 1.83
CA ASP A 63 -7.62 6.95 1.37
C ASP A 63 -7.66 8.37 0.77
N TRP A 64 -6.51 8.98 0.49
CA TRP A 64 -6.44 10.32 -0.10
C TRP A 64 -7.12 10.39 -1.47
N ASN A 65 -7.10 9.31 -2.28
CA ASN A 65 -7.66 9.31 -3.64
C ASN A 65 -8.92 8.44 -3.84
N TYR A 66 -9.28 7.55 -2.90
CA TYR A 66 -10.48 6.71 -2.98
C TYR A 66 -11.15 6.47 -1.62
N LYS A 67 -12.38 5.98 -1.67
CA LYS A 67 -13.13 5.43 -0.54
C LYS A 67 -13.60 4.01 -0.88
N LEU A 68 -13.58 3.11 0.10
CA LEU A 68 -14.18 1.78 0.01
C LEU A 68 -15.51 1.78 0.76
N TYR A 69 -16.54 1.23 0.10
CA TYR A 69 -17.87 1.11 0.67
C TYR A 69 -18.26 -0.35 0.77
N LYS A 70 -18.82 -0.74 1.92
CA LYS A 70 -19.46 -2.04 2.07
C LYS A 70 -20.72 -2.09 1.21
N GLY A 71 -20.93 -3.21 0.55
CA GLY A 71 -22.16 -3.53 -0.15
C GLY A 71 -22.55 -4.99 -0.04
N PHE A 72 -23.76 -5.29 -0.47
CA PHE A 72 -24.29 -6.65 -0.53
C PHE A 72 -24.92 -6.89 -1.90
N HIS A 73 -24.46 -7.91 -2.61
CA HIS A 73 -24.93 -8.23 -3.96
C HIS A 73 -24.98 -9.73 -4.17
N GLU A 74 -26.14 -10.25 -4.61
CA GLU A 74 -26.37 -11.69 -4.84
C GLU A 74 -25.90 -12.55 -3.66
N ASP A 75 -26.40 -12.24 -2.47
CA ASP A 75 -26.11 -12.96 -1.22
C ASP A 75 -24.64 -12.97 -0.78
N ARG A 76 -23.85 -12.02 -1.30
CA ARG A 76 -22.43 -11.87 -0.98
C ARG A 76 -22.09 -10.45 -0.54
N GLU A 77 -21.28 -10.35 0.52
CA GLU A 77 -20.63 -9.09 0.89
C GLU A 77 -19.54 -8.71 -0.10
N ILE A 78 -19.56 -7.45 -0.53
CA ILE A 78 -18.60 -6.86 -1.46
C ILE A 78 -18.04 -5.54 -0.92
N SER A 79 -16.87 -5.16 -1.42
CA SER A 79 -16.32 -3.82 -1.23
C SER A 79 -16.28 -3.07 -2.55
N VAL A 80 -16.88 -1.89 -2.60
CA VAL A 80 -16.87 -1.03 -3.79
C VAL A 80 -15.90 0.12 -3.60
N LYS A 81 -14.83 0.14 -4.39
CA LYS A 81 -13.85 1.23 -4.46
C LYS A 81 -14.35 2.32 -5.38
N LYS A 82 -14.43 3.54 -4.85
CA LYS A 82 -14.87 4.74 -5.56
C LYS A 82 -13.85 5.84 -5.40
N PHE A 83 -13.41 6.39 -6.52
CA PHE A 83 -12.37 7.42 -6.59
C PHE A 83 -12.92 8.82 -6.33
N LYS A 84 -12.10 9.68 -5.72
CA LYS A 84 -12.48 11.06 -5.32
C LYS A 84 -12.22 12.11 -6.41
N SER A 85 -11.06 12.03 -7.07
CA SER A 85 -10.59 13.02 -8.05
C SER A 85 -11.08 12.70 -9.47
N ARG A 86 -10.91 13.64 -10.41
CA ARG A 86 -11.36 13.56 -11.81
C ARG A 86 -10.24 13.86 -12.81
N LYS A 87 -8.98 13.66 -12.43
CA LYS A 87 -7.83 13.91 -13.30
C LYS A 87 -7.65 12.77 -14.30
N GLU A 88 -7.20 13.07 -15.51
CA GLU A 88 -7.01 12.08 -16.58
C GLU A 88 -5.95 11.02 -16.22
N ASP A 89 -4.89 11.43 -15.52
CA ASP A 89 -3.86 10.53 -14.98
C ASP A 89 -4.44 9.45 -14.06
N GLN A 90 -5.54 9.77 -13.37
CA GLN A 90 -6.19 8.83 -12.47
C GLN A 90 -6.83 7.66 -13.22
N LEU A 91 -7.38 7.88 -14.42
CA LEU A 91 -7.95 6.79 -15.21
C LEU A 91 -6.89 5.76 -15.58
N GLN A 92 -5.67 6.20 -15.89
CA GLN A 92 -4.56 5.30 -16.24
C GLN A 92 -4.15 4.44 -15.05
N GLY A 93 -4.07 5.01 -13.83
CA GLY A 93 -3.82 4.26 -12.60
C GLY A 93 -4.94 3.26 -12.28
N ILE A 94 -6.21 3.64 -12.48
CA ILE A 94 -7.35 2.74 -12.27
C ILE A 94 -7.33 1.58 -13.27
N ALA A 95 -7.08 1.87 -14.55
CA ALA A 95 -6.97 0.85 -15.59
C ALA A 95 -5.80 -0.12 -15.30
N ASN A 96 -4.69 0.41 -14.80
CA ASN A 96 -3.54 -0.38 -14.35
C ASN A 96 -3.92 -1.31 -13.19
N GLU A 97 -4.63 -0.80 -12.19
CA GLU A 97 -5.12 -1.61 -11.06
C GLU A 97 -6.05 -2.74 -11.54
N VAL A 98 -6.98 -2.47 -12.47
CA VAL A 98 -7.86 -3.51 -13.04
C VAL A 98 -7.06 -4.59 -13.75
N ALA A 99 -6.12 -4.21 -14.60
CA ALA A 99 -5.31 -5.16 -15.37
C ALA A 99 -4.51 -6.10 -14.46
N ILE A 100 -3.80 -5.53 -13.48
CA ILE A 100 -2.94 -6.30 -12.58
C ILE A 100 -3.76 -7.10 -11.57
N ALA A 101 -4.75 -6.48 -10.91
CA ALA A 101 -5.57 -7.16 -9.90
C ALA A 101 -6.42 -8.28 -10.51
N SER A 102 -6.90 -8.12 -11.75
CA SER A 102 -7.59 -9.21 -12.46
C SER A 102 -6.67 -10.39 -12.70
N ARG A 103 -5.41 -10.18 -13.10
CA ARG A 103 -4.44 -11.26 -13.29
C ARG A 103 -4.05 -11.93 -11.98
N MET A 104 -3.90 -11.14 -10.91
CA MET A 104 -3.52 -11.61 -9.58
C MET A 104 -4.68 -12.23 -8.78
N SER A 105 -5.93 -12.14 -9.26
CA SER A 105 -7.14 -12.52 -8.51
C SER A 105 -7.27 -13.99 -8.08
N ASN A 106 -6.46 -14.89 -8.63
CA ASN A 106 -6.38 -16.30 -8.22
C ASN A 106 -5.32 -16.54 -7.13
N HIS A 107 -4.49 -15.54 -6.81
CA HIS A 107 -3.50 -15.64 -5.75
C HIS A 107 -4.16 -15.45 -4.37
N ASN A 108 -4.01 -16.42 -3.47
CA ASN A 108 -4.70 -16.42 -2.17
C ASN A 108 -4.39 -15.19 -1.31
N ASN A 109 -3.16 -14.67 -1.41
CA ASN A 109 -2.68 -13.50 -0.68
C ASN A 109 -2.83 -12.17 -1.45
N VAL A 110 -3.76 -12.09 -2.41
CA VAL A 110 -4.18 -10.84 -3.06
C VAL A 110 -5.66 -10.63 -2.81
N LEU A 111 -6.09 -9.39 -2.57
CA LEU A 111 -7.50 -9.07 -2.39
C LEU A 111 -8.21 -9.22 -3.73
N LYS A 112 -9.14 -10.18 -3.81
CA LYS A 112 -9.72 -10.59 -5.08
C LYS A 112 -10.58 -9.50 -5.70
N LEU A 113 -10.18 -9.03 -6.89
CA LEU A 113 -11.03 -8.23 -7.76
C LEU A 113 -12.15 -9.12 -8.33
N LEU A 114 -13.40 -8.80 -8.01
CA LEU A 114 -14.60 -9.50 -8.50
C LEU A 114 -15.13 -8.92 -9.80
N GLY A 115 -14.89 -7.63 -10.04
CA GLY A 115 -15.42 -6.94 -11.20
C GLY A 115 -15.24 -5.43 -11.16
N CYS A 116 -15.82 -4.77 -12.14
CA CYS A 116 -15.84 -3.32 -12.23
C CYS A 116 -17.12 -2.82 -12.91
N CYS A 117 -17.45 -1.55 -12.68
CA CYS A 117 -18.44 -0.79 -13.43
C CYS A 117 -17.71 0.27 -14.25
N LEU A 118 -17.86 0.22 -15.58
CA LEU A 118 -17.16 1.10 -16.51
C LEU A 118 -18.03 2.27 -17.01
N GLU A 119 -19.33 2.25 -16.76
CA GLU A 119 -20.29 3.26 -17.24
C GLU A 119 -20.38 4.53 -16.38
N THR A 120 -19.50 4.66 -15.38
CA THR A 120 -19.35 5.84 -14.52
C THR A 120 -18.18 6.70 -14.96
N GLU A 121 -18.13 7.97 -14.54
CA GLU A 121 -17.07 8.92 -14.96
C GLU A 121 -15.66 8.39 -14.77
N LEU A 122 -15.39 7.77 -13.62
CA LEU A 122 -14.26 6.87 -13.40
C LEU A 122 -14.79 5.48 -13.07
N PRO A 123 -14.05 4.40 -13.39
CA PRO A 123 -14.46 3.05 -13.04
C PRO A 123 -14.69 2.88 -11.53
N LEU A 124 -15.73 2.15 -11.16
CA LEU A 124 -15.90 1.62 -9.80
C LEU A 124 -15.36 0.20 -9.77
N LEU A 125 -14.52 -0.12 -8.80
CA LEU A 125 -13.94 -1.46 -8.68
C LEU A 125 -14.63 -2.23 -7.56
N VAL A 126 -14.89 -3.51 -7.78
CA VAL A 126 -15.60 -4.38 -6.85
C VAL A 126 -14.66 -5.48 -6.39
N TYR A 127 -14.33 -5.49 -5.10
CA TYR A 127 -13.49 -6.48 -4.45
C TYR A 127 -14.31 -7.37 -3.51
N GLU A 128 -13.73 -8.51 -3.14
CA GLU A 128 -14.22 -9.26 -1.99
C GLU A 128 -14.18 -8.40 -0.71
N PHE A 129 -15.07 -8.69 0.25
CA PHE A 129 -15.15 -7.92 1.49
C PHE A 129 -14.07 -8.34 2.49
N PRO A 130 -13.15 -7.42 2.90
CA PRO A 130 -12.10 -7.74 3.87
C PRO A 130 -12.62 -7.56 5.30
N VAL A 131 -13.17 -8.65 5.85
CA VAL A 131 -13.92 -8.66 7.12
C VAL A 131 -13.16 -8.02 8.28
N LEU A 132 -11.85 -8.23 8.37
CA LEU A 132 -11.03 -7.77 9.50
C LEU A 132 -10.30 -6.44 9.24
N GLY A 133 -10.63 -5.74 8.15
CA GLY A 133 -10.01 -4.47 7.78
C GLY A 133 -8.56 -4.63 7.30
N ASN A 134 -7.74 -3.59 7.48
CA ASN A 134 -6.34 -3.61 7.05
C ASN A 134 -5.38 -3.99 8.17
N LEU A 135 -4.18 -4.42 7.79
CA LEU A 135 -3.13 -4.85 8.70
C LEU A 135 -2.70 -3.70 9.61
N GLY A 136 -2.63 -2.47 9.09
CA GLY A 136 -2.29 -1.27 9.88
C GLY A 136 -3.22 -1.07 11.09
N SER A 137 -4.54 -1.16 10.90
CA SER A 137 -5.50 -1.09 12.02
C SER A 137 -5.42 -2.27 13.01
N THR A 138 -4.68 -3.31 12.65
CA THR A 138 -4.58 -4.55 13.44
C THR A 138 -3.27 -4.64 14.22
N ILE A 139 -2.14 -4.22 13.63
CA ILE A 139 -0.82 -4.36 14.25
C ILE A 139 -0.46 -3.21 15.20
N TYR A 140 -1.04 -2.01 15.03
CA TYR A 140 -0.78 -0.84 15.90
C TYR A 140 -1.58 -0.84 17.21
N ARG A 141 -1.86 -2.02 17.76
CA ARG A 141 -2.65 -2.18 18.99
C ARG A 141 -1.73 -2.20 20.23
N PRO A 142 -2.24 -1.78 21.40
CA PRO A 142 -1.55 -1.94 22.68
C PRO A 142 -1.10 -3.40 22.89
N ILE A 143 -0.06 -3.59 23.71
CA ILE A 143 0.63 -4.88 23.95
C ILE A 143 -0.37 -6.00 24.28
N ASP A 144 -1.37 -5.73 25.11
CA ASP A 144 -2.36 -6.72 25.56
C ASP A 144 -3.34 -7.19 24.47
N ASN A 145 -3.35 -6.52 23.31
CA ASN A 145 -4.23 -6.78 22.17
C ASN A 145 -3.43 -7.09 20.89
N GLN A 146 -2.18 -7.49 21.03
CA GLN A 146 -1.31 -7.84 19.93
C GLN A 146 -1.68 -9.19 19.31
N LEU A 147 -1.55 -9.29 17.99
CA LEU A 147 -1.69 -10.57 17.30
C LEU A 147 -0.59 -11.56 17.75
N PRO A 148 -0.93 -12.86 17.91
CA PRO A 148 0.07 -13.90 18.16
C PRO A 148 1.21 -13.88 17.14
N TRP A 149 2.43 -14.16 17.60
CA TRP A 149 3.62 -14.16 16.75
C TRP A 149 3.48 -15.07 15.52
N GLU A 150 3.01 -16.31 15.71
CA GLU A 150 2.80 -17.26 14.62
C GLU A 150 1.88 -16.70 13.52
N LEU A 151 0.83 -15.97 13.93
CA LEU A 151 -0.11 -15.36 13.02
C LEU A 151 0.52 -14.22 12.23
N ARG A 152 1.33 -13.37 12.89
CA ARG A 152 2.09 -12.30 12.22
C ARG A 152 3.03 -12.89 11.16
N LEU A 153 3.77 -13.94 11.53
CA LEU A 153 4.69 -14.61 10.62
C LEU A 153 3.95 -15.23 9.42
N ARG A 154 2.80 -15.86 9.65
CA ARG A 154 1.94 -16.39 8.58
C ARG A 154 1.46 -15.30 7.63
N MET A 155 1.03 -14.16 8.15
CA MET A 155 0.57 -13.01 7.36
C MET A 155 1.68 -12.50 6.43
N VAL A 156 2.85 -12.17 6.97
CA VAL A 156 3.95 -11.62 6.13
C VAL A 156 4.51 -12.67 5.16
N THR A 157 4.52 -13.96 5.53
CA THR A 157 4.90 -15.03 4.60
C THR A 157 3.97 -15.07 3.39
N GLY A 158 2.66 -14.92 3.62
CA GLY A 158 1.67 -14.86 2.55
C GLY A 158 1.86 -13.64 1.63
N ILE A 159 2.14 -12.47 2.20
CA ILE A 159 2.41 -11.27 1.39
C ILE A 159 3.73 -11.40 0.63
N ALA A 160 4.79 -11.95 1.22
CA ALA A 160 6.04 -12.23 0.52
C ALA A 160 5.80 -13.13 -0.70
N ASN A 161 4.92 -14.13 -0.57
CA ASN A 161 4.54 -15.02 -1.66
C ASN A 161 3.81 -14.26 -2.80
N ALA A 162 2.87 -13.37 -2.46
CA ALA A 162 2.18 -12.54 -3.45
C ALA A 162 3.13 -11.59 -4.21
N VAL A 163 4.05 -10.93 -3.50
CA VAL A 163 5.01 -10.01 -4.11
C VAL A 163 6.03 -10.78 -4.95
N ALA A 164 6.52 -11.94 -4.48
CA ALA A 164 7.39 -12.80 -5.28
C ALA A 164 6.72 -13.28 -6.57
N TYR A 165 5.42 -13.60 -6.52
CA TYR A 165 4.64 -13.93 -7.70
C TYR A 165 4.48 -12.73 -8.65
N LEU A 166 4.32 -11.52 -8.12
CA LEU A 166 4.28 -10.30 -8.93
C LEU A 166 5.61 -10.02 -9.65
N HIS A 167 6.74 -10.28 -8.98
CA HIS A 167 8.08 -10.07 -9.53
C HIS A 167 8.50 -11.14 -10.55
N HIS A 168 8.17 -12.41 -10.30
CA HIS A 168 8.74 -13.53 -11.07
C HIS A 168 7.73 -14.56 -11.57
N GLY A 169 6.48 -14.51 -11.11
CA GLY A 169 5.42 -15.47 -11.48
C GLY A 169 4.58 -15.04 -12.68
N LEU A 170 4.72 -13.79 -13.13
CA LEU A 170 4.05 -13.22 -14.30
C LEU A 170 4.99 -13.14 -15.50
N SER A 171 4.42 -12.99 -16.70
CA SER A 171 5.19 -12.85 -17.95
C SER A 171 6.07 -11.59 -18.00
N LYS A 172 5.72 -10.57 -17.23
CA LYS A 172 6.50 -9.35 -17.03
C LYS A 172 6.68 -9.14 -15.55
N MET A 173 7.88 -8.79 -15.13
CA MET A 173 8.14 -8.37 -13.75
C MET A 173 7.38 -7.08 -13.47
N ILE A 174 6.55 -7.09 -12.43
CA ILE A 174 5.80 -5.91 -12.00
C ILE A 174 6.27 -5.50 -10.61
N ILE A 175 6.67 -4.25 -10.45
CA ILE A 175 7.02 -3.66 -9.16
C ILE A 175 5.76 -3.01 -8.58
N HIS A 176 5.40 -3.31 -7.33
CA HIS A 176 4.18 -2.80 -6.70
C HIS A 176 4.29 -1.33 -6.28
N ARG A 177 5.44 -0.90 -5.75
CA ARG A 177 5.77 0.49 -5.34
C ARG A 177 5.02 1.08 -4.13
N ASP A 178 4.08 0.38 -3.52
CA ASP A 178 3.32 0.90 -2.36
C ASP A 178 2.92 -0.22 -1.37
N ILE A 179 3.90 -1.08 -1.04
CA ILE A 179 3.75 -2.13 -0.04
C ILE A 179 3.81 -1.48 1.36
N LYS A 180 2.69 -1.51 2.09
CA LYS A 180 2.56 -1.00 3.46
C LYS A 180 1.39 -1.66 4.18
N PRO A 181 1.32 -1.68 5.53
CA PRO A 181 0.24 -2.35 6.25
C PRO A 181 -1.16 -1.85 5.88
N ARG A 182 -1.28 -0.59 5.48
CA ARG A 182 -2.56 0.00 5.10
C ARG A 182 -3.12 -0.56 3.78
N ASN A 183 -2.25 -1.10 2.93
CA ASN A 183 -2.60 -1.72 1.64
C ASN A 183 -2.61 -3.25 1.72
N ILE A 184 -2.65 -3.80 2.93
CA ILE A 184 -2.76 -5.24 3.18
C ILE A 184 -4.04 -5.46 3.96
N PHE A 185 -5.04 -6.07 3.34
CA PHE A 185 -6.30 -6.39 3.97
C PHE A 185 -6.27 -7.78 4.61
N LEU A 186 -7.18 -8.01 5.56
CA LEU A 186 -7.32 -9.26 6.28
C LEU A 186 -8.71 -9.84 6.01
N ASP A 187 -8.76 -11.10 5.59
CA ASP A 187 -10.01 -11.87 5.54
C ASP A 187 -10.39 -12.43 6.92
N GLU A 188 -11.55 -13.10 7.01
CA GLU A 188 -12.06 -13.70 8.25
C GLU A 188 -11.08 -14.72 8.86
N GLY A 189 -10.33 -15.44 8.03
CA GLY A 189 -9.30 -16.41 8.44
C GLY A 189 -7.97 -15.78 8.85
N HIS A 190 -7.90 -14.44 8.92
CA HIS A 190 -6.67 -13.68 9.14
C HIS A 190 -5.61 -13.93 8.05
N THR A 191 -6.03 -14.25 6.83
CA THR A 191 -5.14 -14.31 5.67
C THR A 191 -4.88 -12.89 5.21
N ALA A 192 -3.59 -12.51 5.15
CA ALA A 192 -3.18 -11.22 4.61
C ALA A 192 -3.29 -11.21 3.08
N LYS A 193 -3.88 -10.14 2.55
CA LYS A 193 -4.22 -9.93 1.15
C LYS A 193 -3.70 -8.59 0.66
N LEU A 194 -2.73 -8.64 -0.25
CA LEU A 194 -2.15 -7.47 -0.90
C LEU A 194 -3.20 -6.75 -1.76
N PHE A 195 -3.18 -5.42 -1.73
CA PHE A 195 -4.12 -4.55 -2.42
C PHE A 195 -3.40 -3.33 -3.01
N GLU A 196 -4.09 -2.60 -3.88
CA GLU A 196 -3.68 -1.27 -4.38
C GLU A 196 -2.57 -1.27 -5.45
N PHE A 197 -2.90 -1.80 -6.63
CA PHE A 197 -1.97 -1.90 -7.76
C PHE A 197 -1.95 -0.67 -8.69
N GLN A 198 -2.51 0.46 -8.29
CA GLN A 198 -2.59 1.67 -9.16
C GLN A 198 -1.20 2.14 -9.57
N GLU A 199 -0.30 2.17 -8.60
CA GLU A 199 1.08 2.59 -8.79
C GLU A 199 1.98 1.44 -9.24
N ALA A 200 1.48 0.24 -9.50
CA ALA A 200 2.37 -0.83 -9.94
C ALA A 200 2.92 -0.56 -11.36
N ILE A 201 4.18 -0.92 -11.65
CA ILE A 201 4.81 -0.64 -12.94
C ILE A 201 5.56 -1.88 -13.46
N PRO A 202 5.44 -2.23 -14.75
CA PRO A 202 6.25 -3.30 -15.33
C PRO A 202 7.69 -2.81 -15.56
N ILE A 203 8.67 -3.68 -15.34
CA ILE A 203 10.00 -3.46 -15.90
C ILE A 203 9.94 -3.77 -17.41
N PRO A 204 10.47 -2.89 -18.29
CA PRO A 204 10.54 -3.17 -19.71
C PRO A 204 11.32 -4.46 -20.02
N GLU A 205 10.95 -5.12 -21.11
CA GLU A 205 11.61 -6.38 -21.50
C GLU A 205 13.09 -6.14 -21.83
N GLY A 206 13.97 -6.97 -21.27
CA GLY A 206 15.42 -6.83 -21.40
C GLY A 206 16.06 -5.82 -20.44
N GLU A 207 15.27 -5.06 -19.69
CA GLU A 207 15.76 -4.10 -18.70
C GLU A 207 15.79 -4.69 -17.29
N THR A 208 16.62 -4.08 -16.43
CA THR A 208 16.75 -4.45 -15.00
C THR A 208 16.06 -3.47 -14.07
N HIS A 209 15.67 -2.31 -14.60
CA HIS A 209 15.13 -1.20 -13.84
C HIS A 209 14.16 -0.38 -14.70
N VAL A 210 13.44 0.53 -14.05
CA VAL A 210 12.62 1.53 -14.71
C VAL A 210 12.85 2.88 -14.05
N ASP A 211 13.22 3.88 -14.86
CA ASP A 211 13.32 5.27 -14.43
C ASP A 211 11.94 5.92 -14.50
N VAL A 212 11.60 6.72 -13.49
CA VAL A 212 10.29 7.37 -13.37
C VAL A 212 10.43 8.88 -13.33
N GLU A 213 9.46 9.58 -13.92
CA GLU A 213 9.42 11.05 -13.90
C GLU A 213 8.80 11.61 -12.61
N THR A 214 8.09 10.77 -11.87
CA THR A 214 7.41 11.15 -10.63
C THR A 214 7.51 10.01 -9.63
N ILE A 215 7.94 10.34 -8.42
CA ILE A 215 8.01 9.40 -7.30
C ILE A 215 6.61 9.26 -6.70
N TYR A 216 6.11 8.03 -6.69
CA TYR A 216 4.93 7.62 -5.93
C TYR A 216 5.38 6.70 -4.80
N GLY A 217 4.77 6.82 -3.63
CA GLY A 217 5.06 5.97 -2.49
C GLY A 217 4.74 6.62 -1.16
N THR A 218 4.89 5.85 -0.09
CA THR A 218 4.65 6.31 1.27
C THR A 218 5.98 6.62 1.96
N TYR A 219 6.05 7.79 2.62
CA TYR A 219 7.23 8.16 3.40
C TYR A 219 7.57 7.09 4.45
N GLY A 220 8.86 6.78 4.61
CA GLY A 220 9.35 5.67 5.44
C GLY A 220 9.40 4.31 4.74
N PHE A 221 8.55 4.07 3.73
CA PHE A 221 8.57 2.85 2.91
C PHE A 221 9.31 3.02 1.58
N LEU A 222 9.51 4.28 1.16
CA LEU A 222 10.24 4.61 -0.06
C LEU A 222 11.72 4.23 0.09
N ALA A 223 12.22 3.40 -0.84
CA ALA A 223 13.60 2.99 -0.85
C ALA A 223 14.55 4.18 -1.12
N PRO A 224 15.72 4.26 -0.46
CA PRO A 224 16.64 5.39 -0.60
C PRO A 224 17.08 5.64 -2.05
N GLU A 225 17.36 4.58 -2.80
CA GLU A 225 17.79 4.70 -4.19
C GLU A 225 16.70 5.25 -5.11
N VAL A 226 15.42 4.99 -4.81
CA VAL A 226 14.29 5.57 -5.54
C VAL A 226 14.18 7.06 -5.24
N ALA A 227 14.33 7.45 -3.97
CA ALA A 227 14.27 8.85 -3.56
C ALA A 227 15.39 9.69 -4.20
N VAL A 228 16.58 9.11 -4.36
CA VAL A 228 17.75 9.82 -4.90
C VAL A 228 17.82 9.77 -6.43
N HIS A 229 17.52 8.62 -7.03
CA HIS A 229 17.78 8.39 -8.46
C HIS A 229 16.50 8.24 -9.30
N MET A 230 15.31 8.29 -8.69
CA MET A 230 14.03 8.07 -9.37
C MET A 230 13.98 6.76 -10.17
N ARG A 231 14.66 5.73 -9.66
CA ARG A 231 14.85 4.44 -10.32
C ARG A 231 14.27 3.32 -9.49
N HIS A 232 13.35 2.57 -10.08
CA HIS A 232 12.78 1.37 -9.46
C HIS A 232 13.40 0.10 -10.00
N THR A 233 13.68 -0.82 -9.08
CA THR A 233 13.94 -2.24 -9.34
C THR A 233 13.04 -3.07 -8.41
N GLU A 234 13.01 -4.39 -8.56
CA GLU A 234 12.38 -5.29 -7.59
C GLU A 234 12.87 -5.05 -6.15
N LYS A 235 14.11 -4.55 -5.98
CA LYS A 235 14.73 -4.28 -4.66
C LYS A 235 14.10 -3.10 -3.93
N SER A 236 13.37 -2.22 -4.64
CA SER A 236 12.60 -1.15 -4.00
C SER A 236 11.39 -1.69 -3.23
N ASP A 237 10.71 -2.70 -3.77
CA ASP A 237 9.65 -3.43 -3.05
C ASP A 237 10.24 -4.25 -1.89
N VAL A 238 11.45 -4.82 -2.04
CA VAL A 238 12.13 -5.54 -0.95
C VAL A 238 12.41 -4.62 0.24
N TYR A 239 12.83 -3.38 -0.01
CA TYR A 239 13.02 -2.38 1.06
C TYR A 239 11.71 -2.08 1.78
N ALA A 240 10.65 -1.74 1.02
CA ALA A 240 9.32 -1.48 1.58
C ALA A 240 8.79 -2.69 2.37
N PHE A 241 9.07 -3.90 1.89
CA PHE A 241 8.74 -5.14 2.58
C PHE A 241 9.57 -5.32 3.87
N GLY A 242 10.85 -4.94 3.88
CA GLY A 242 11.67 -4.91 5.09
C GLY A 242 11.12 -3.97 6.17
N VAL A 243 10.64 -2.79 5.76
CA VAL A 243 9.94 -1.84 6.65
C VAL A 243 8.63 -2.44 7.16
N LEU A 244 7.83 -3.08 6.30
CA LEU A 244 6.63 -3.82 6.69
C LEU A 244 6.94 -4.91 7.72
N LEU A 245 7.98 -5.72 7.50
CA LEU A 245 8.38 -6.77 8.42
C LEU A 245 8.69 -6.19 9.80
N PHE A 246 9.37 -5.03 9.84
CA PHE A 246 9.72 -4.34 11.06
C PHE A 246 8.49 -3.75 11.78
N GLU A 247 7.54 -3.13 11.08
CA GLU A 247 6.30 -2.65 11.69
C GLU A 247 5.44 -3.81 12.21
N VAL A 248 5.37 -4.93 11.47
CA VAL A 248 4.70 -6.15 11.93
C VAL A 248 5.42 -6.74 13.14
N LEU A 249 6.75 -6.65 13.20
CA LEU A 249 7.49 -7.08 14.37
C LEU A 249 7.30 -6.14 15.54
N THR A 250 7.19 -4.83 15.38
CA THR A 250 7.18 -3.92 16.54
C THR A 250 5.77 -3.52 16.98
N GLY A 251 4.78 -3.68 16.10
CA GLY A 251 3.45 -3.10 16.30
C GLY A 251 3.47 -1.57 16.36
N LYS A 252 4.51 -0.93 15.85
CA LYS A 252 4.67 0.53 15.82
C LYS A 252 4.86 1.00 14.40
N LYS A 253 4.40 2.21 14.10
CA LYS A 253 4.66 2.80 12.79
C LYS A 253 6.13 3.16 12.69
N PHE A 254 6.70 2.94 11.52
CA PHE A 254 8.07 3.30 11.21
C PHE A 254 8.28 4.81 11.36
N ASN A 255 7.28 5.64 11.09
CA ASN A 255 7.37 7.09 11.25
C ASN A 255 7.39 7.61 12.69
N GLU A 256 6.82 6.87 13.64
CA GLU A 256 7.02 7.13 15.07
C GLU A 256 8.49 6.85 15.47
N LEU A 257 9.23 6.12 14.63
CA LEU A 257 10.66 5.85 14.75
C LEU A 257 11.50 6.74 13.82
N LEU A 258 10.89 7.54 12.94
CA LEU A 258 11.54 8.39 11.92
C LEU A 258 12.23 9.66 12.44
N LEU A 259 12.26 9.90 13.76
CA LEU A 259 13.33 10.73 14.33
C LEU A 259 14.73 10.22 13.89
N TRP A 260 14.83 8.95 13.47
CA TRP A 260 16.01 8.28 12.93
C TRP A 260 16.41 8.59 11.48
N GLN A 261 15.48 8.75 10.52
CA GLN A 261 15.85 9.05 9.12
C GLN A 261 16.19 10.52 8.90
N ARG A 262 15.88 11.38 9.88
CA ARG A 262 16.10 12.83 9.85
C ARG A 262 17.56 13.21 9.57
N GLU A 263 18.53 12.35 9.92
CA GLU A 263 19.96 12.60 9.66
C GLU A 263 20.43 12.22 8.26
N ILE A 264 19.72 11.33 7.55
CA ILE A 264 20.07 10.93 6.17
C ILE A 264 19.58 11.98 5.16
N PHE A 265 18.39 12.54 5.39
CA PHE A 265 17.78 13.53 4.48
C PHE A 265 18.40 14.93 4.58
N ASN A 266 18.99 15.29 5.72
CA ASN A 266 19.59 16.62 5.93
C ASN A 266 20.91 16.84 5.17
N ASN A 267 21.44 15.84 4.44
CA ASN A 267 22.75 15.95 3.79
C ASN A 267 22.78 15.83 2.26
N LYS A 268 21.64 15.72 1.55
CA LYS A 268 21.67 15.77 0.08
C LYS A 268 20.47 16.48 -0.56
N SER A 269 20.79 17.66 -1.10
CA SER A 269 20.25 18.34 -2.28
C SER A 269 18.83 18.92 -2.24
N SER A 270 18.80 20.21 -2.52
CA SER A 270 17.73 21.21 -2.46
C SER A 270 16.71 21.20 -3.62
N ASP A 271 16.45 20.06 -4.27
CA ASP A 271 15.63 20.02 -5.51
C ASP A 271 14.63 18.85 -5.58
N MET A 272 13.94 18.54 -4.47
CA MET A 272 13.00 17.42 -4.45
C MET A 272 11.54 17.89 -4.38
N ARG A 273 10.82 17.81 -5.50
CA ARG A 273 9.35 17.86 -5.51
C ARG A 273 8.79 16.49 -5.11
N VAL A 274 8.73 16.25 -3.81
CA VAL A 274 7.99 15.11 -3.26
C VAL A 274 6.50 15.49 -3.27
N GLN A 275 5.66 14.80 -4.04
CA GLN A 275 4.23 14.78 -3.72
C GLN A 275 4.04 13.80 -2.56
N SER A 276 4.36 14.25 -1.35
CA SER A 276 4.07 13.53 -0.12
C SER A 276 2.59 13.71 0.17
N TYR A 277 1.81 12.63 0.12
CA TYR A 277 0.44 12.66 0.58
C TYR A 277 0.45 12.68 2.11
N ASN A 278 0.06 13.82 2.68
CA ASN A 278 -0.11 13.98 4.12
C ASN A 278 -0.98 12.85 4.68
N ILE A 279 -0.55 12.30 5.82
CA ILE A 279 -1.35 11.40 6.63
C ILE A 279 -2.58 12.20 7.06
N CYS A 280 -3.76 11.80 6.55
CA CYS A 280 -5.03 12.32 7.05
C CYS A 280 -5.09 12.04 8.56
N SER A 281 -5.05 13.11 9.34
CA SER A 281 -5.29 13.10 10.78
C SER A 281 -6.68 12.50 11.02
N GLN A 282 -6.76 11.60 12.00
CA GLN A 282 -8.05 11.16 12.54
C GLN A 282 -8.68 12.33 13.30
N GLN A 283 -9.23 13.29 12.58
CA GLN A 283 -10.26 14.22 13.06
C GLN A 283 -10.73 15.04 11.87
N GLY A 284 -12.02 14.94 11.58
CA GLY A 284 -12.61 15.56 10.41
C GLY A 284 -12.48 17.08 10.46
N GLU A 285 -11.65 17.62 9.58
CA GLU A 285 -11.81 18.95 9.02
C GLU A 285 -11.34 18.93 7.56
N THR A 286 -12.26 19.26 6.66
CA THR A 286 -12.01 19.38 5.23
C THR A 286 -11.07 20.56 4.98
N ARG A 287 -9.89 20.30 4.41
CA ARG A 287 -9.12 21.34 3.70
C ARG A 287 -8.90 20.89 2.25
N GLU A 288 -9.24 21.78 1.33
CA GLU A 288 -9.08 21.57 -0.11
C GLU A 288 -7.59 21.42 -0.48
N PRO A 289 -7.25 20.70 -1.57
CA PRO A 289 -5.88 20.61 -2.03
C PRO A 289 -5.40 21.99 -2.52
N VAL A 290 -4.39 22.53 -1.87
CA VAL A 290 -3.73 23.76 -2.33
C VAL A 290 -2.94 23.41 -3.60
N SER A 291 -3.48 23.78 -4.76
CA SER A 291 -2.68 23.90 -5.97
C SER A 291 -1.85 25.17 -5.86
N SER A 292 -0.63 25.05 -5.37
CA SER A 292 0.31 26.16 -5.40
C SER A 292 1.64 25.67 -5.94
N SER A 293 2.03 26.23 -7.09
CA SER A 293 3.42 26.30 -7.52
C SER A 293 4.16 27.15 -6.48
N VAL A 294 4.63 26.52 -5.40
CA VAL A 294 5.40 27.18 -4.35
C VAL A 294 6.88 26.97 -4.65
N GLN A 295 7.60 28.07 -4.79
CA GLN A 295 9.07 28.06 -4.81
C GLN A 295 9.62 27.76 -3.41
N PRO A 296 10.82 27.16 -3.30
CA PRO A 296 11.13 26.16 -2.26
C PRO A 296 11.58 26.72 -0.91
N ASN A 297 11.06 27.87 -0.46
CA ASN A 297 11.64 28.52 0.72
C ASN A 297 10.71 28.67 1.92
N ASP A 298 9.37 28.59 1.76
CA ASP A 298 8.44 28.92 2.86
C ASP A 298 7.58 27.74 3.38
N SER A 299 7.61 26.55 2.77
CA SER A 299 6.73 25.43 3.18
C SER A 299 7.35 24.40 4.12
N SER A 300 8.67 24.42 4.31
CA SER A 300 9.35 23.52 5.25
C SER A 300 9.09 23.89 6.71
N GLU A 301 8.89 25.17 7.02
CA GLU A 301 8.65 25.64 8.40
C GLU A 301 7.20 25.42 8.87
N GLU A 302 6.20 25.48 7.99
CA GLU A 302 4.80 25.22 8.34
C GLU A 302 4.54 23.74 8.70
N ILE A 303 5.17 22.79 7.99
CA ILE A 303 5.10 21.36 8.32
C ILE A 303 5.81 21.06 9.66
N ILE A 304 6.84 21.83 10.00
CA ILE A 304 7.58 21.72 11.26
C ILE A 304 6.71 22.18 12.44
N HIS A 305 5.92 23.24 12.29
CA HIS A 305 5.10 23.78 13.38
C HIS A 305 3.95 22.83 13.78
N GLU A 306 3.33 22.16 12.81
CA GLU A 306 2.21 21.23 13.03
C GLU A 306 2.64 19.93 13.74
N CYS A 307 3.92 19.52 13.59
CA CYS A 307 4.49 18.35 14.29
C CYS A 307 4.86 18.63 15.75
N SER A 308 5.18 19.87 16.10
CA SER A 308 5.54 20.27 17.47
C SER A 308 4.36 20.32 18.43
N ASP A 309 3.15 20.55 17.91
CA ASP A 309 1.93 20.75 18.73
C ASP A 309 1.26 19.44 19.20
N ILE A 310 1.83 18.28 18.83
CA ILE A 310 1.26 16.94 19.11
C ILE A 310 1.93 16.26 20.32
N PHE A 311 3.03 16.79 20.88
CA PHE A 311 3.75 16.19 22.01
C PHE A 311 3.65 17.03 23.31
N PRO A 312 3.03 16.51 24.38
CA PRO A 312 3.24 17.03 25.73
C PRO A 312 4.71 16.86 26.12
N GLN A 313 5.38 17.97 26.49
CA GLN A 313 6.82 18.04 26.81
C GLN A 313 7.31 17.10 27.93
N GLU A 314 6.42 16.39 28.62
CA GLU A 314 6.79 15.47 29.69
C GLU A 314 7.15 14.05 29.24
N GLU A 315 6.61 13.54 28.12
CA GLU A 315 6.97 12.20 27.62
C GLU A 315 8.30 12.17 26.86
N ALA A 316 8.74 13.33 26.33
CA ALA A 316 10.08 13.50 25.75
C ALA A 316 11.21 13.31 26.78
N LYS A 317 10.91 13.39 28.09
CA LYS A 317 11.90 13.15 29.15
C LYS A 317 12.13 11.66 29.45
N ARG A 318 11.37 10.74 28.82
CA ARG A 318 11.51 9.28 28.99
C ARG A 318 12.14 8.53 27.82
N ALA A 319 12.68 9.23 26.81
CA ALA A 319 13.56 8.62 25.83
C ALA A 319 14.70 9.57 25.47
N PRO A 320 15.94 9.06 25.34
CA PRO A 320 16.65 9.43 24.13
C PRO A 320 17.44 8.25 23.58
N LEU A 321 16.98 7.69 22.46
CA LEU A 321 17.87 7.10 21.47
C LEU A 321 18.60 8.28 20.82
N ASN A 322 19.89 8.47 21.12
CA ASN A 322 20.70 9.50 20.47
C ASN A 322 21.27 8.96 19.14
N SER A 323 21.57 9.85 18.20
CA SER A 323 22.01 9.53 16.83
C SER A 323 23.30 8.73 16.70
N SER A 324 24.13 8.71 17.75
CA SER A 324 25.28 7.83 17.82
C SER A 324 24.87 6.39 18.10
N ASP A 325 23.91 6.15 19.00
CA ASP A 325 23.38 4.81 19.32
C ASP A 325 22.54 4.23 18.17
N LEU A 326 22.07 5.12 17.30
CA LEU A 326 21.27 4.82 16.13
C LEU A 326 22.00 3.94 15.12
N MET A 327 23.15 4.46 14.67
CA MET A 327 23.97 3.86 13.64
C MET A 327 24.97 2.84 14.22
N LYS A 328 25.21 2.85 15.54
CA LYS A 328 26.20 2.00 16.23
C LYS A 328 25.65 0.75 16.93
N GLY A 329 24.38 0.41 16.74
CA GLY A 329 23.92 -0.98 16.91
C GLY A 329 23.56 -1.43 18.32
N ASN A 330 22.33 -1.09 18.77
CA ASN A 330 21.58 -1.97 19.68
C ASN A 330 20.03 -1.84 19.58
N ILE A 331 19.47 -1.12 18.60
CA ILE A 331 18.00 -1.04 18.47
C ILE A 331 17.39 -2.43 18.21
N TYR A 332 18.00 -3.20 17.32
CA TYR A 332 17.56 -4.54 16.99
C TYR A 332 17.75 -5.50 18.17
N GLY A 333 18.82 -5.37 18.96
CA GLY A 333 19.00 -6.14 20.19
C GLY A 333 17.91 -5.84 21.21
N ARG A 334 17.60 -4.55 21.44
CA ARG A 334 16.49 -4.14 22.32
C ARG A 334 15.12 -4.59 21.81
N VAL A 335 14.87 -4.54 20.49
CA VAL A 335 13.63 -5.06 19.89
C VAL A 335 13.53 -6.57 20.11
N ILE A 336 14.62 -7.32 19.91
CA ILE A 336 14.67 -8.76 20.19
C ILE A 336 14.38 -9.04 21.65
N GLU A 337 15.09 -8.38 22.58
CA GLU A 337 14.91 -8.54 24.03
C GLU A 337 13.45 -8.29 24.41
N HIS A 338 12.89 -7.14 24.00
CA HIS A 338 11.52 -6.77 24.30
C HIS A 338 10.49 -7.76 23.73
N TYR A 339 10.67 -8.24 22.50
CA TYR A 339 9.74 -9.20 21.91
C TYR A 339 9.84 -10.59 22.54
N CYS A 340 11.05 -11.02 22.91
CA CYS A 340 11.28 -12.26 23.64
C CYS A 340 10.72 -12.24 25.07
N GLU A 341 10.54 -11.05 25.67
CA GLU A 341 9.81 -10.86 26.92
C GLU A 341 8.29 -11.01 26.74
N ILE A 342 7.72 -10.38 25.71
CA ILE A 342 6.27 -10.43 25.42
C ILE A 342 5.84 -11.84 24.97
N TYR A 343 6.67 -12.51 24.17
CA TYR A 343 6.40 -13.83 23.61
C TYR A 343 7.43 -14.85 24.13
N PRO A 344 7.34 -15.28 25.40
CA PRO A 344 8.41 -16.02 26.08
C PRO A 344 8.57 -17.48 25.65
N GLN A 345 7.69 -17.98 24.77
CA GLN A 345 7.78 -19.34 24.24
C GLN A 345 9.14 -19.54 23.56
N GLU A 346 9.77 -20.69 23.83
CA GLU A 346 11.14 -21.00 23.39
C GLU A 346 11.32 -20.90 21.87
N GLU A 347 10.31 -21.37 21.12
CA GLU A 347 10.24 -21.24 19.65
C GLU A 347 10.35 -19.78 19.21
N ASN A 348 9.61 -18.86 19.84
CA ASN A 348 9.62 -17.44 19.50
C ASN A 348 10.99 -16.81 19.79
N ARG A 349 11.69 -17.25 20.85
CA ARG A 349 13.05 -16.78 21.18
C ARG A 349 14.09 -17.15 20.14
N ALA A 350 13.88 -18.26 19.42
CA ALA A 350 14.73 -18.67 18.31
C ALA A 350 14.32 -17.99 16.98
N GLN A 351 13.03 -17.80 16.76
CA GLN A 351 12.48 -17.23 15.53
C GLN A 351 12.69 -15.71 15.40
N VAL A 352 12.48 -14.96 16.47
CA VAL A 352 12.55 -13.48 16.45
C VAL A 352 13.92 -12.95 16.03
N PRO A 353 15.06 -13.47 16.54
CA PRO A 353 16.38 -13.05 16.07
C PRO A 353 16.61 -13.28 14.58
N GLU A 354 16.19 -14.42 14.02
CA GLU A 354 16.33 -14.71 12.59
C GLU A 354 15.43 -13.81 11.73
N TYR A 355 14.22 -13.51 12.22
CA TYR A 355 13.33 -12.53 11.60
C TYR A 355 13.96 -11.13 11.55
N VAL A 356 14.59 -10.70 12.63
CA VAL A 356 15.30 -9.41 12.68
C VAL A 356 16.49 -9.37 11.72
N LYS A 357 17.26 -10.47 11.61
CA LYS A 357 18.31 -10.58 10.59
C LYS A 357 17.76 -10.44 9.17
N LEU A 358 16.58 -11.00 8.91
CA LEU A 358 15.91 -10.83 7.61
C LEU A 358 15.50 -9.38 7.35
N VAL A 359 14.90 -8.70 8.34
CA VAL A 359 14.58 -7.26 8.26
C VAL A 359 15.83 -6.47 7.85
N LEU A 360 16.93 -6.65 8.58
CA LEU A 360 18.20 -5.97 8.34
C LEU A 360 18.75 -6.18 6.92
N ARG A 361 18.59 -7.39 6.38
CA ARG A 361 18.99 -7.69 5.00
C ARG A 361 18.11 -6.98 3.96
N CYS A 362 16.80 -6.86 4.21
CA CYS A 362 15.87 -6.21 3.30
C CYS A 362 16.06 -4.68 3.24
N VAL A 363 16.47 -4.05 4.35
CA VAL A 363 16.58 -2.57 4.45
C VAL A 363 18.00 -2.03 4.22
N LYS A 364 18.91 -2.85 3.69
CA LYS A 364 20.28 -2.40 3.36
C LYS A 364 20.28 -1.19 2.42
N GLU A 365 21.22 -0.28 2.63
CA GLU A 365 21.35 0.92 1.80
C GLU A 365 21.66 0.56 0.33
N ASN A 366 22.62 -0.35 0.11
CA ASN A 366 22.93 -0.87 -1.21
C ASN A 366 21.84 -1.88 -1.67
N PRO A 367 21.07 -1.58 -2.73
CA PRO A 367 20.00 -2.47 -3.21
C PRO A 367 20.52 -3.83 -3.72
N ASP A 368 21.76 -3.91 -4.20
CA ASP A 368 22.33 -5.16 -4.70
C ASP A 368 22.56 -6.19 -3.59
N GLU A 369 22.76 -5.74 -2.36
CA GLU A 369 22.95 -6.60 -1.19
C GLU A 369 21.63 -7.09 -0.56
N ARG A 370 20.50 -6.54 -0.99
CA ARG A 370 19.18 -7.00 -0.54
C ARG A 370 18.83 -8.34 -1.20
N PRO A 371 18.11 -9.25 -0.52
CA PRO A 371 17.57 -10.43 -1.17
C PRO A 371 16.54 -10.06 -2.25
N ASN A 372 16.14 -11.00 -3.11
CA ASN A 372 14.89 -10.87 -3.87
C ASN A 372 13.70 -11.41 -3.06
N MET A 373 12.46 -11.17 -3.52
CA MET A 373 11.26 -11.57 -2.77
C MET A 373 11.06 -13.09 -2.67
N ILE A 374 11.60 -13.90 -3.59
CA ILE A 374 11.60 -15.37 -3.47
C ILE A 374 12.48 -15.80 -2.29
N GLU A 375 13.66 -15.19 -2.13
CA GLU A 375 14.56 -15.47 -1.01
C GLU A 375 13.98 -15.02 0.32
N VAL A 376 13.31 -13.86 0.35
CA VAL A 376 12.59 -13.37 1.54
C VAL A 376 11.48 -14.35 1.95
N GLU A 377 10.67 -14.80 1.00
CA GLU A 377 9.59 -15.76 1.26
C GLU A 377 10.11 -17.09 1.80
N LYS A 378 11.19 -17.63 1.20
CA LYS A 378 11.86 -18.84 1.66
C LYS A 378 12.45 -18.66 3.07
N ALA A 379 13.03 -17.50 3.37
CA ALA A 379 13.56 -17.21 4.69
C ALA A 379 12.43 -17.18 5.75
N LEU A 380 11.30 -16.55 5.46
CA LEU A 380 10.14 -16.53 6.36
C LEU A 380 9.58 -17.94 6.61
N ARG A 381 9.49 -18.78 5.57
CA ARG A 381 9.09 -20.19 5.73
C ARG A 381 10.05 -20.98 6.62
N ARG A 382 11.36 -20.76 6.48
CA ARG A 382 12.37 -21.41 7.34
C ARG A 382 12.26 -20.94 8.78
N ILE A 383 12.10 -19.63 9.01
CA ILE A 383 11.89 -19.07 10.35
C ILE A 383 10.68 -19.73 11.00
N LYS A 384 9.58 -19.93 10.28
CA LYS A 384 8.37 -20.58 10.80
C LYS A 384 8.61 -22.03 11.29
N THR A 385 9.65 -22.70 10.81
CA THR A 385 9.95 -24.11 11.14
C THR A 385 11.07 -24.28 12.17
N ILE A 386 11.65 -23.18 12.67
CA ILE A 386 12.55 -23.18 13.84
C ILE A 386 11.69 -23.42 15.07
#